data_AF-A0A6A4WC15-F1
#
_entry.id   AF-A0A6A4WC15-F1
#
_cell.length_a   1.000
_cell.length_b   1.000
_cell.length_c   1.000
_cell.angle_alpha   90.00
_cell.angle_beta   90.00
_cell.angle_gamma   90.00
#
_symmetry.space_group_name_H-M   'P 1'
#
loop_
_entity.id
_entity.type
_entity.pdbx_description
1 polymer ?
#
loop_
_entity_poly.entity_id
_entity_poly.type
_entity_poly.pdbx_seq_one_letter_code
_entity_poly.pdbx_strand_id
1 'polypeptide(L)'
;MAFTFVIAASLAALVSASSPYQPQPAYGHQQPAYGHQQPAYGHQPAYPACPHYPEDPACSKNSTDPWCLEDSEYPEYEIKHAISYNKHKVLELYADVADLNTENSVERLTEIEEETYLCPSEVGYVRPLRAVNTDGKWRVIVNNIKVDYETFTQTTRIEKCLSAGEACPLVPQCYESSCLQKSVYHRFLVYDPCDQYFPFAIETFQLPASCACSLGAYEISH
;
A
#
# COMPACT_ATOMS: atom_id res chain seq x y z
N MET A 1 20.20 -33.51 60.67
CA MET A 1 21.55 -33.17 60.18
C MET A 1 21.37 -32.07 59.15
N ALA A 2 21.76 -30.85 59.51
CA ALA A 2 21.55 -29.63 58.73
C ALA A 2 22.90 -29.08 58.31
N PHE A 3 23.05 -28.74 57.03
CA PHE A 3 24.01 -27.76 56.52
C PHE A 3 23.53 -27.38 55.12
N THR A 4 23.23 -26.10 54.85
CA THR A 4 23.75 -25.40 53.67
C THR A 4 23.41 -23.90 53.65
N PHE A 5 24.50 -23.12 53.65
CA PHE A 5 24.82 -21.80 53.08
C PHE A 5 23.86 -20.60 53.18
N VAL A 6 24.32 -19.62 53.95
CA VAL A 6 23.98 -18.19 53.89
C VAL A 6 24.99 -17.50 52.94
N ILE A 7 24.51 -16.72 51.96
CA ILE A 7 25.33 -15.87 51.10
C ILE A 7 25.34 -14.44 51.70
N ALA A 8 26.54 -13.92 51.97
CA ALA A 8 26.76 -12.56 52.46
C ALA A 8 26.91 -11.56 51.29
N ALA A 9 26.16 -10.46 51.33
CA ALA A 9 26.27 -9.36 50.37
C ALA A 9 27.36 -8.36 50.80
N SER A 10 28.24 -7.99 49.88
CA SER A 10 29.33 -7.04 50.09
C SER A 10 29.00 -5.68 49.44
N LEU A 11 28.84 -4.64 50.25
CA LEU A 11 28.73 -3.24 49.83
C LEU A 11 30.14 -2.64 49.73
N ALA A 12 30.52 -2.14 48.55
CA ALA A 12 31.73 -1.34 48.36
C ALA A 12 31.36 0.11 48.03
N ALA A 13 31.68 1.02 48.95
CA ALA A 13 31.60 2.46 48.77
C ALA A 13 32.92 3.00 48.19
N LEU A 14 32.83 3.93 47.23
CA LEU A 14 33.97 4.67 46.70
C LEU A 14 33.82 6.17 47.00
N VAL A 15 34.80 6.72 47.70
CA VAL A 15 35.13 8.15 47.89
C VAL A 15 36.59 8.24 47.37
N SER A 16 37.09 9.19 46.58
CA SER A 16 37.12 10.66 46.66
C SER A 16 37.93 11.16 45.44
N ALA A 17 37.76 12.42 45.01
CA ALA A 17 38.84 13.42 44.86
C ALA A 17 38.48 14.52 43.84
N SER A 18 38.45 15.77 44.29
CA SER A 18 38.41 16.99 43.48
C SER A 18 39.83 17.50 43.20
N SER A 19 40.08 17.98 41.98
CA SER A 19 41.28 18.75 41.64
C SER A 19 41.04 19.73 40.48
N PRO A 20 41.86 20.78 40.34
CA PRO A 20 41.40 22.15 40.12
C PRO A 20 41.44 22.60 38.65
N TYR A 21 40.61 23.61 38.36
CA TYR A 21 40.49 24.25 37.05
C TYR A 21 41.79 24.96 36.65
N GLN A 22 42.38 24.60 35.51
CA GLN A 22 43.32 25.43 34.75
C GLN A 22 42.63 25.94 33.48
N PRO A 23 42.81 27.21 33.09
CA PRO A 23 42.18 27.76 31.88
C PRO A 23 42.96 27.36 30.62
N GLN A 24 42.25 26.89 29.59
CA GLN A 24 42.81 26.56 28.27
C GLN A 24 43.11 27.84 27.46
N PRO A 25 44.18 27.84 26.63
CA PRO A 25 44.51 28.95 25.74
C PRO A 25 43.53 29.03 24.56
N ALA A 26 43.08 30.26 24.26
CA ALA A 26 42.22 30.57 23.13
C ALA A 26 43.03 30.54 21.83
N TYR A 27 42.92 29.44 21.08
CA TYR A 27 43.30 29.41 19.68
C TYR A 27 42.13 29.85 18.83
N GLY A 28 42.31 30.96 18.10
CA GLY A 28 41.33 31.47 17.15
C GLY A 28 41.12 30.49 16.01
N HIS A 29 39.93 29.90 15.95
CA HIS A 29 39.49 29.18 14.76
C HIS A 29 38.75 30.16 13.86
N GLN A 30 39.38 30.55 12.76
CA GLN A 30 38.65 31.03 11.58
C GLN A 30 37.75 29.88 11.12
N GLN A 31 36.44 30.04 11.22
CA GLN A 31 35.49 29.13 10.57
C GLN A 31 35.57 29.35 9.07
N PRO A 32 35.90 28.34 8.25
CA PRO A 32 35.60 28.41 6.84
C PRO A 32 34.07 28.41 6.71
N ALA A 33 33.53 29.42 6.03
CA ALA A 33 32.12 29.43 5.66
C ALA A 33 31.90 28.32 4.62
N TYR A 34 31.62 27.11 5.08
CA TYR A 34 31.06 26.08 4.22
C TYR A 34 29.65 26.53 3.89
N GLY A 35 29.46 27.02 2.67
CA GLY A 35 28.14 27.29 2.14
C GLY A 35 27.31 26.01 2.25
N HIS A 36 26.22 26.06 3.02
CA HIS A 36 25.20 25.03 3.01
C HIS A 36 24.51 25.10 1.64
N GLN A 37 25.09 24.45 0.64
CA GLN A 37 24.30 24.01 -0.51
C GLN A 37 23.37 22.93 0.01
N GLN A 38 22.07 23.25 0.10
CA GLN A 38 21.05 22.22 0.16
C GLN A 38 21.33 21.23 -0.96
N PRO A 39 21.31 19.91 -0.72
CA PRO A 39 21.27 18.97 -1.82
C PRO A 39 20.02 19.32 -2.61
N ALA A 40 20.21 19.89 -3.80
CA ALA A 40 19.16 19.94 -4.78
C ALA A 40 18.74 18.48 -4.96
N TYR A 41 17.49 18.15 -4.63
CA TYR A 41 16.91 16.89 -5.00
C TYR A 41 17.02 16.82 -6.51
N GLY A 42 18.08 16.18 -6.97
CA GLY A 42 18.33 15.93 -8.37
C GLY A 42 17.10 15.24 -8.89
N HIS A 43 16.55 15.79 -9.97
CA HIS A 43 15.55 15.14 -10.78
C HIS A 43 15.86 13.64 -10.81
N GLN A 44 14.92 12.82 -10.36
CA GLN A 44 14.95 11.40 -10.69
C GLN A 44 15.24 11.33 -12.19
N PRO A 45 16.24 10.55 -12.64
CA PRO A 45 16.41 10.32 -14.06
C PRO A 45 15.04 9.93 -14.59
N ALA A 46 14.48 10.76 -15.47
CA ALA A 46 13.32 10.37 -16.22
C ALA A 46 13.82 9.18 -17.04
N TYR A 47 13.51 7.96 -16.57
CA TYR A 47 13.70 6.77 -17.37
C TYR A 47 13.04 7.08 -18.71
N PRO A 48 13.75 6.90 -19.84
CA PRO A 48 13.15 7.18 -21.13
C PRO A 48 11.82 6.45 -21.19
N ALA A 49 10.75 7.18 -21.48
CA ALA A 49 9.42 6.61 -21.67
C ALA A 49 9.58 5.35 -22.53
N CYS A 50 9.03 4.22 -22.07
CA CYS A 50 9.04 2.98 -22.83
C CYS A 50 8.55 3.27 -24.24
N PRO A 51 9.40 3.25 -25.27
CA PRO A 51 9.01 3.79 -26.57
C PRO A 51 7.88 2.99 -27.24
N HIS A 52 7.56 1.81 -26.71
CA HIS A 52 6.53 0.90 -27.20
C HIS A 52 5.37 0.70 -26.23
N TYR A 53 5.36 1.38 -25.08
CA TYR A 53 4.30 1.20 -24.10
C TYR A 53 3.59 2.52 -23.82
N PRO A 54 2.28 2.64 -24.14
CA PRO A 54 1.54 3.86 -23.86
C PRO A 54 1.46 4.08 -22.35
N GLU A 55 1.55 5.35 -21.92
CA GLU A 55 1.41 5.70 -20.51
C GLU A 55 -0.01 5.38 -19.99
N ASP A 56 -1.03 5.60 -20.83
CA ASP A 56 -2.42 5.31 -20.52
C ASP A 56 -2.95 4.14 -21.37
N PRO A 57 -3.55 3.09 -20.76
CA PRO A 57 -4.08 1.95 -21.51
C PRO A 57 -5.38 2.31 -22.23
N ALA A 58 -5.67 1.66 -23.36
CA ALA A 58 -6.89 1.93 -24.15
C ALA A 58 -8.19 1.81 -23.33
N CYS A 59 -8.25 0.89 -22.37
CA CYS A 59 -9.39 0.67 -21.47
C CYS A 59 -9.72 1.87 -20.57
N SER A 60 -8.76 2.76 -20.31
CA SER A 60 -8.97 3.95 -19.46
C SER A 60 -9.72 5.08 -20.18
N LYS A 61 -9.77 5.08 -21.53
CA LYS A 61 -10.31 6.21 -22.30
C LYS A 61 -11.80 6.48 -22.10
N ASN A 62 -12.56 5.44 -21.75
CA ASN A 62 -14.02 5.51 -21.60
C ASN A 62 -14.49 5.19 -20.17
N SER A 63 -13.57 5.10 -19.20
CA SER A 63 -13.86 4.74 -17.82
C SER A 63 -13.32 5.79 -16.86
N THR A 64 -14.06 6.07 -15.80
CA THR A 64 -13.58 6.89 -14.68
C THR A 64 -12.83 6.06 -13.64
N ASP A 65 -12.88 4.74 -13.74
CA ASP A 65 -12.22 3.86 -12.79
C ASP A 65 -10.70 3.88 -13.02
N PRO A 66 -9.88 3.99 -11.96
CA PRO A 66 -8.43 3.90 -12.05
C PRO A 66 -7.92 2.45 -12.22
N TRP A 67 -8.73 1.56 -12.80
CA TRP A 67 -8.37 0.19 -13.15
C TRP A 67 -9.18 -0.33 -14.33
N CYS A 68 -8.65 -1.39 -14.96
CA CYS A 68 -9.31 -2.12 -16.04
C CYS A 68 -9.37 -3.61 -15.71
N LEU A 69 -10.55 -4.19 -15.92
CA LEU A 69 -10.79 -5.63 -15.80
C LEU A 69 -10.54 -6.37 -17.11
N GLU A 70 -10.72 -5.67 -18.23
CA GLU A 70 -10.48 -6.15 -19.58
C GLU A 70 -9.46 -5.24 -20.26
N ASP A 71 -8.59 -5.85 -21.07
CA ASP A 71 -7.55 -5.13 -21.78
C ASP A 71 -7.20 -5.87 -23.07
N SER A 72 -7.52 -5.26 -24.21
CA SER A 72 -7.23 -5.80 -25.54
C SER A 72 -5.75 -5.79 -25.89
N GLU A 73 -4.96 -4.95 -25.20
CA GLU A 73 -3.52 -4.77 -25.41
C GLU A 73 -2.73 -5.39 -24.24
N TYR A 74 -3.33 -6.34 -23.52
CA TYR A 74 -2.68 -7.03 -22.42
C TYR A 74 -1.47 -7.85 -22.94
N PRO A 75 -0.24 -7.60 -22.45
CA PRO A 75 0.98 -8.22 -22.98
C PRO A 75 1.15 -9.66 -22.44
N GLU A 76 0.17 -10.51 -22.72
CA GLU A 76 0.09 -11.88 -22.19
C GLU A 76 1.31 -12.71 -22.61
N TYR A 77 1.73 -12.58 -23.88
CA TYR A 77 2.86 -13.32 -24.42
C TYR A 77 4.16 -12.92 -23.74
N GLU A 78 4.42 -11.62 -23.62
CA GLU A 78 5.62 -11.05 -23.03
C GLU A 78 5.71 -11.38 -21.54
N ILE A 79 4.59 -11.29 -20.81
CA ILE A 79 4.52 -11.70 -19.41
C ILE A 79 4.85 -13.19 -19.28
N LYS A 80 4.18 -14.07 -20.05
CA LYS A 80 4.44 -15.51 -20.01
C LYS A 80 5.90 -15.83 -20.29
N HIS A 81 6.44 -15.23 -21.35
CA HIS A 81 7.84 -15.37 -21.73
C HIS A 81 8.75 -14.94 -20.56
N ALA A 82 8.58 -13.73 -20.03
CA ALA A 82 9.39 -13.21 -18.93
C ALA A 82 9.30 -14.05 -17.64
N ILE A 83 8.12 -14.59 -17.30
CA ILE A 83 7.93 -15.51 -16.17
C ILE A 83 8.73 -16.79 -16.40
N SER A 84 8.72 -17.36 -17.61
CA SER A 84 9.47 -18.58 -17.90
C SER A 84 10.98 -18.43 -17.67
N TYR A 85 11.58 -17.27 -17.98
CA TYR A 85 13.01 -17.01 -17.69
C TYR A 85 13.29 -16.72 -16.21
N ASN A 86 12.34 -16.10 -15.51
CA ASN A 86 12.54 -15.63 -14.13
C ASN A 86 11.73 -16.42 -13.10
N LYS A 87 11.34 -17.65 -13.43
CA LYS A 87 10.32 -18.43 -12.72
C LYS A 87 10.52 -18.48 -11.21
N HIS A 88 11.73 -18.78 -10.75
CA HIS A 88 12.01 -18.90 -9.32
C HIS A 88 11.76 -17.60 -8.55
N LYS A 89 12.25 -16.46 -9.07
CA LYS A 89 12.08 -15.14 -8.44
C LYS A 89 10.63 -14.68 -8.50
N VAL A 90 9.93 -14.95 -9.61
CA VAL A 90 8.51 -14.59 -9.74
C VAL A 90 7.66 -15.37 -8.76
N LEU A 91 7.95 -16.67 -8.55
CA LEU A 91 7.24 -17.48 -7.55
C LEU A 91 7.47 -16.98 -6.13
N GLU A 92 8.68 -16.49 -5.82
CA GLU A 92 8.97 -15.85 -4.54
C GLU A 92 8.15 -14.57 -4.33
N LEU A 93 8.13 -13.67 -5.32
CA LEU A 93 7.27 -12.47 -5.27
C LEU A 93 5.78 -12.81 -5.21
N TYR A 94 5.36 -13.84 -5.94
CA TYR A 94 3.96 -14.26 -5.97
C TYR A 94 3.50 -14.80 -4.62
N ALA A 95 4.37 -15.51 -3.89
CA ALA A 95 4.05 -15.98 -2.54
C ALA A 95 3.67 -14.84 -1.58
N ASP A 96 4.29 -13.66 -1.73
CA ASP A 96 3.97 -12.48 -0.91
C ASP A 96 2.55 -11.92 -1.17
N VAL A 97 1.95 -12.21 -2.33
CA VAL A 97 0.65 -11.67 -2.75
C VAL A 97 -0.45 -12.72 -2.91
N ALA A 98 -0.10 -14.00 -3.01
CA ALA A 98 -1.05 -15.10 -3.16
C ALA A 98 -1.99 -15.21 -1.93
N ASP A 99 -1.46 -14.99 -0.73
CA ASP A 99 -2.22 -15.03 0.52
C ASP A 99 -3.07 -13.76 0.76
N LEU A 100 -2.86 -12.71 -0.04
CA LEU A 100 -3.64 -11.46 0.05
C LEU A 100 -4.98 -11.53 -0.71
N ASN A 101 -5.36 -12.70 -1.24
CA ASN A 101 -6.63 -12.90 -1.89
C ASN A 101 -7.79 -12.65 -0.91
N THR A 102 -8.59 -11.61 -1.18
CA THR A 102 -9.68 -11.19 -0.29
C THR A 102 -11.04 -11.80 -0.62
N GLU A 103 -11.07 -12.87 -1.42
CA GLU A 103 -12.32 -13.56 -1.82
C GLU A 103 -13.17 -13.99 -0.61
N ASN A 104 -12.53 -14.32 0.51
CA ASN A 104 -13.20 -14.72 1.76
C ASN A 104 -13.06 -13.68 2.90
N SER A 105 -12.67 -12.44 2.62
CA SER A 105 -12.38 -11.44 3.67
C SER A 105 -13.62 -10.85 4.34
N VAL A 106 -14.83 -11.22 3.92
CA VAL A 106 -16.07 -10.79 4.56
C VAL A 106 -16.89 -12.00 5.01
N GLU A 107 -17.02 -12.15 6.32
CA GLU A 107 -18.00 -13.05 6.93
C GLU A 107 -19.34 -12.31 6.94
N ARG A 108 -20.18 -12.55 5.91
CA ARG A 108 -21.57 -12.10 5.96
C ARG A 108 -22.32 -12.92 6.99
N LEU A 109 -23.25 -12.27 7.71
CA LEU A 109 -24.24 -12.99 8.47
C LEU A 109 -25.12 -13.74 7.46
N THR A 110 -25.11 -15.07 7.52
CA THR A 110 -25.71 -15.95 6.51
C THR A 110 -27.24 -15.89 6.45
N GLU A 111 -27.90 -15.11 7.33
CA GLU A 111 -29.35 -15.20 7.57
C GLU A 111 -30.02 -13.85 7.92
N ILE A 112 -29.63 -12.73 7.31
CA ILE A 112 -30.43 -11.49 7.39
C ILE A 112 -30.95 -11.16 6.00
N GLU A 113 -32.23 -11.47 5.76
CA GLU A 113 -32.90 -11.28 4.46
C GLU A 113 -32.96 -9.81 4.00
N GLU A 114 -32.73 -8.85 4.91
CA GLU A 114 -32.77 -7.41 4.63
C GLU A 114 -31.64 -6.66 5.35
N GLU A 115 -30.38 -6.92 4.98
CA GLU A 115 -29.29 -6.01 5.38
C GLU A 115 -29.50 -4.63 4.75
N THR A 116 -30.00 -3.70 5.55
CA THR A 116 -30.14 -2.30 5.13
C THR A 116 -28.92 -1.52 5.63
N TYR A 117 -28.05 -1.13 4.71
CA TYR A 117 -26.86 -0.35 5.00
C TYR A 117 -27.19 1.15 5.04
N LEU A 118 -26.54 1.90 5.94
CA LEU A 118 -26.69 3.37 6.02
C LEU A 118 -26.26 4.08 4.74
N CYS A 119 -25.30 3.49 4.01
CA CYS A 119 -24.84 3.95 2.72
C CYS A 119 -24.95 2.77 1.73
N PRO A 120 -25.73 2.89 0.65
CA PRO A 120 -25.82 1.85 -0.35
C PRO A 120 -24.49 1.69 -1.09
N SER A 121 -24.08 0.45 -1.30
CA SER A 121 -22.81 0.10 -1.95
C SER A 121 -22.94 -1.13 -2.85
N GLU A 122 -22.12 -1.19 -3.88
CA GLU A 122 -21.98 -2.34 -4.76
C GLU A 122 -20.66 -3.05 -4.48
N VAL A 123 -20.73 -4.38 -4.31
CA VAL A 123 -19.57 -5.23 -4.03
C VAL A 123 -19.24 -6.06 -5.27
N GLY A 124 -17.96 -6.17 -5.60
CA GLY A 124 -17.47 -7.01 -6.68
C GLY A 124 -16.16 -7.71 -6.33
N TYR A 125 -15.96 -8.92 -6.84
CA TYR A 125 -14.66 -9.60 -6.82
C TYR A 125 -14.02 -9.44 -8.19
N VAL A 126 -12.89 -8.75 -8.24
CA VAL A 126 -12.26 -8.32 -9.47
C VAL A 126 -10.83 -8.83 -9.58
N ARG A 127 -10.40 -9.02 -10.82
CA ARG A 127 -9.05 -9.43 -11.21
C ARG A 127 -8.49 -8.39 -12.17
N PRO A 128 -8.02 -7.23 -11.68
CA PRO A 128 -7.58 -6.15 -12.55
C PRO A 128 -6.37 -6.59 -13.39
N LEU A 129 -6.35 -6.15 -14.64
CA LEU A 129 -5.23 -6.34 -15.59
C LEU A 129 -4.38 -5.07 -15.72
N ARG A 130 -5.00 -3.91 -15.51
CA ARG A 130 -4.37 -2.60 -15.43
C ARG A 130 -4.91 -1.86 -14.21
N ALA A 131 -4.06 -1.14 -13.49
CA ALA A 131 -4.51 -0.20 -12.47
C ALA A 131 -3.47 0.91 -12.27
N VAL A 132 -3.92 2.02 -11.70
CA VAL A 132 -3.05 3.13 -11.28
C VAL A 132 -2.50 2.81 -9.89
N ASN A 133 -1.17 2.77 -9.77
CA ASN A 133 -0.49 2.54 -8.49
C ASN A 133 -0.51 3.80 -7.60
N THR A 134 0.04 3.73 -6.38
CA THR A 134 0.13 4.88 -5.47
C THR A 134 1.01 6.02 -5.98
N ASP A 135 1.85 5.78 -7.00
CA ASP A 135 2.69 6.79 -7.65
C ASP A 135 1.96 7.49 -8.82
N GLY A 136 0.69 7.15 -9.08
CA GLY A 136 -0.10 7.72 -10.17
C GLY A 136 0.24 7.14 -11.55
N LYS A 137 0.92 6.00 -11.62
CA LYS A 137 1.31 5.34 -12.87
C LYS A 137 0.42 4.16 -13.17
N TRP A 138 0.02 4.02 -14.44
CA TRP A 138 -0.60 2.78 -14.91
C TRP A 138 0.41 1.64 -14.91
N ARG A 139 0.02 0.53 -14.30
CA ARG A 139 0.83 -0.68 -14.21
C ARG A 139 0.07 -1.88 -14.74
N VAL A 140 0.83 -2.85 -15.24
CA VAL A 140 0.30 -4.13 -15.68
C VAL A 140 0.26 -5.07 -14.50
N ILE A 141 -0.91 -5.55 -14.10
CA ILE A 141 -1.04 -6.52 -13.02
C ILE A 141 -1.00 -7.93 -13.63
N VAL A 142 -0.14 -8.80 -13.10
CA VAL A 142 0.00 -10.17 -13.57
C VAL A 142 -1.22 -10.98 -13.09
N ASN A 143 -2.23 -11.11 -13.94
CA ASN A 143 -3.46 -11.83 -13.63
C ASN A 143 -3.90 -12.72 -14.79
N ASN A 144 -4.58 -13.82 -14.46
CA ASN A 144 -5.07 -14.81 -15.43
C ASN A 144 -3.97 -15.40 -16.34
N ILE A 145 -2.72 -15.45 -15.84
CA ILE A 145 -1.58 -16.00 -16.59
C ILE A 145 -1.33 -17.43 -16.17
N LYS A 146 -1.27 -18.34 -17.14
CA LYS A 146 -0.84 -19.73 -16.92
C LYS A 146 0.53 -19.97 -17.54
N VAL A 147 1.49 -20.42 -16.73
CA VAL A 147 2.83 -20.81 -17.17
C VAL A 147 3.15 -22.19 -16.58
N ASP A 148 3.42 -23.16 -17.45
CA ASP A 148 3.57 -24.57 -17.10
C ASP A 148 2.34 -25.12 -16.33
N TYR A 149 2.52 -25.42 -15.04
CA TYR A 149 1.50 -25.94 -14.12
C TYR A 149 0.95 -24.85 -13.18
N GLU A 150 1.57 -23.67 -13.15
CA GLU A 150 1.20 -22.58 -12.25
C GLU A 150 0.22 -21.63 -12.93
N THR A 151 -0.80 -21.21 -12.19
CA THR A 151 -1.76 -20.20 -12.64
C THR A 151 -1.69 -19.02 -11.68
N PHE A 152 -1.27 -17.87 -12.20
CA PHE A 152 -1.14 -16.62 -11.44
C PHE A 152 -2.47 -15.87 -11.49
N THR A 153 -3.15 -15.82 -10.36
CA THR A 153 -4.41 -15.08 -10.19
C THR A 153 -4.37 -14.26 -8.92
N GLN A 154 -4.76 -12.99 -9.03
CA GLN A 154 -4.79 -12.05 -7.91
C GLN A 154 -6.19 -11.45 -7.86
N THR A 155 -7.05 -12.00 -7.00
CA THR A 155 -8.44 -11.54 -6.84
C THR A 155 -8.52 -10.57 -5.67
N THR A 156 -9.26 -9.47 -5.86
CA THR A 156 -9.53 -8.51 -4.79
C THR A 156 -11.02 -8.19 -4.74
N ARG A 157 -11.52 -7.94 -3.53
CA ARG A 157 -12.88 -7.48 -3.27
C ARG A 157 -12.86 -5.96 -3.31
N ILE A 158 -13.68 -5.41 -4.19
CA ILE A 158 -13.98 -3.98 -4.22
C ILE A 158 -15.39 -3.74 -3.70
N GLU A 159 -15.58 -2.61 -3.04
CA GLU A 159 -16.89 -2.12 -2.61
C GLU A 159 -16.98 -0.63 -2.88
N LYS A 160 -17.80 -0.28 -3.87
CA LYS A 160 -18.03 1.10 -4.29
C LYS A 160 -19.32 1.64 -3.70
N CYS A 161 -19.30 2.88 -3.23
CA CYS A 161 -20.51 3.53 -2.77
C CYS A 161 -21.35 3.94 -3.97
N LEU A 162 -22.66 3.65 -3.90
CA LEU A 162 -23.62 4.11 -4.89
C LEU A 162 -23.93 5.60 -4.71
N SER A 163 -23.81 6.12 -3.49
CA SER A 163 -24.12 7.51 -3.12
C SER A 163 -22.95 8.18 -2.38
N ALA A 164 -21.74 8.13 -2.94
CA ALA A 164 -20.56 8.77 -2.31
C ALA A 164 -20.72 10.30 -2.23
N GLY A 165 -20.44 10.88 -1.06
CA GLY A 165 -20.55 12.30 -0.78
C GLY A 165 -21.96 12.78 -0.43
N GLU A 166 -23.00 12.00 -0.75
CA GLU A 166 -24.39 12.33 -0.44
C GLU A 166 -24.74 12.05 1.03
N ALA A 167 -25.82 12.67 1.52
CA ALA A 167 -26.32 12.43 2.87
C ALA A 167 -26.76 10.96 3.05
N CYS A 168 -26.54 10.40 4.23
CA CYS A 168 -26.87 9.01 4.49
C CYS A 168 -28.40 8.82 4.47
N PRO A 169 -28.98 8.02 3.55
CA PRO A 169 -30.42 7.99 3.32
C PRO A 169 -31.30 7.66 4.54
N LEU A 170 -30.75 6.90 5.49
CA LEU A 170 -31.45 6.44 6.69
C LEU A 170 -31.19 7.32 7.92
N VAL A 171 -30.35 8.34 7.81
CA VAL A 171 -30.05 9.28 8.89
C VAL A 171 -31.01 10.47 8.80
N PRO A 172 -31.66 10.88 9.90
CA PRO A 172 -32.53 12.06 9.88
C PRO A 172 -31.81 13.31 9.41
N GLN A 173 -32.47 14.13 8.59
CA GLN A 173 -31.91 15.35 7.98
C GLN A 173 -31.43 16.41 8.99
N CYS A 174 -31.85 16.31 10.25
CA CYS A 174 -31.36 17.19 11.31
C CYS A 174 -29.89 16.91 11.69
N TYR A 175 -29.35 15.76 11.31
CA TYR A 175 -27.93 15.46 11.43
C TYR A 175 -27.25 15.70 10.08
N GLU A 176 -26.18 16.49 10.10
CA GLU A 176 -25.25 16.53 8.98
C GLU A 176 -24.65 15.13 8.82
N SER A 177 -24.83 14.53 7.66
CA SER A 177 -24.31 13.20 7.37
C SER A 177 -23.79 13.12 5.94
N SER A 178 -22.82 12.26 5.69
CA SER A 178 -22.26 12.03 4.36
C SER A 178 -21.71 10.61 4.23
N CYS A 179 -22.01 9.95 3.11
CA CYS A 179 -21.45 8.65 2.77
C CYS A 179 -20.02 8.80 2.24
N LEU A 180 -19.04 8.27 2.98
CA LEU A 180 -17.62 8.32 2.63
C LEU A 180 -17.18 6.99 2.00
N GLN A 181 -16.63 7.07 0.79
CA GLN A 181 -15.89 5.98 0.18
C GLN A 181 -14.56 5.80 0.90
N LYS A 182 -14.39 4.65 1.55
CA LYS A 182 -13.12 4.23 2.12
C LYS A 182 -12.41 3.32 1.14
N SER A 183 -11.12 3.56 0.98
CA SER A 183 -10.23 2.75 0.15
C SER A 183 -9.18 2.08 1.01
N VAL A 184 -8.70 0.93 0.56
CA VAL A 184 -7.61 0.18 1.18
C VAL A 184 -6.48 0.01 0.16
N TYR A 185 -5.29 -0.25 0.68
CA TYR A 185 -4.12 -0.54 -0.13
C TYR A 185 -4.00 -2.03 -0.39
N HIS A 186 -4.03 -2.42 -1.66
CA HIS A 186 -3.72 -3.76 -2.12
C HIS A 186 -2.33 -3.80 -2.75
N ARG A 187 -1.65 -4.93 -2.57
CA ARG A 187 -0.37 -5.20 -3.20
C ARG A 187 -0.57 -6.19 -4.32
N PHE A 188 -0.06 -5.87 -5.50
CA PHE A 188 -0.11 -6.76 -6.66
C PHE A 188 1.26 -6.99 -7.24
N LEU A 189 1.49 -8.21 -7.71
CA LEU A 189 2.57 -8.53 -8.63
C LEU A 189 2.29 -7.86 -9.97
N VAL A 190 3.21 -6.99 -10.39
CA VAL A 190 3.14 -6.24 -11.63
C VAL A 190 4.22 -6.66 -12.61
N TYR A 191 3.96 -6.39 -13.89
CA TYR A 191 4.92 -6.52 -14.99
C TYR A 191 5.32 -5.14 -15.50
N ASP A 192 6.62 -4.88 -15.60
CA ASP A 192 7.17 -3.66 -16.16
C ASP A 192 7.92 -3.93 -17.47
N PRO A 193 7.37 -3.56 -18.64
CA PRO A 193 8.04 -3.79 -19.92
C PRO A 193 9.33 -2.96 -20.08
N CYS A 194 9.57 -1.96 -19.23
CA CYS A 194 10.71 -1.06 -19.34
C CYS A 194 11.93 -1.57 -18.56
N ASP A 195 11.75 -2.49 -17.62
CA ASP A 195 12.87 -3.13 -16.92
C ASP A 195 13.36 -4.34 -17.73
N GLN A 196 14.52 -4.18 -18.35
CA GLN A 196 15.14 -5.20 -19.20
C GLN A 196 15.78 -6.35 -18.42
N TYR A 197 16.05 -6.16 -17.12
CA TYR A 197 16.77 -7.14 -16.32
C TYR A 197 15.81 -8.04 -15.56
N PHE A 198 14.84 -7.44 -14.88
CA PHE A 198 13.84 -8.16 -14.11
C PHE A 198 12.51 -7.39 -14.12
N PRO A 199 11.61 -7.69 -15.07
CA PRO A 199 10.40 -6.91 -15.32
C PRO A 199 9.27 -7.18 -14.33
N PHE A 200 9.56 -7.52 -13.08
CA PHE A 200 8.56 -7.85 -12.07
C PHE A 200 8.80 -7.12 -10.76
N ALA A 201 7.73 -6.64 -10.15
CA ALA A 201 7.78 -6.00 -8.84
C ALA A 201 6.47 -6.21 -8.08
N ILE A 202 6.49 -5.98 -6.77
CA ILE A 202 5.26 -5.81 -6.00
C ILE A 202 5.01 -4.33 -5.82
N GLU A 203 3.85 -3.87 -6.26
CA GLU A 203 3.44 -2.48 -6.14
C GLU A 203 2.11 -2.34 -5.39
N THR A 204 1.86 -1.14 -4.89
CA THR A 204 0.70 -0.83 -4.05
C THR A 204 -0.34 -0.03 -4.84
N PHE A 205 -1.60 -0.37 -4.64
CA PHE A 205 -2.75 0.18 -5.35
C PHE A 205 -3.83 0.54 -4.35
N GLN A 206 -4.44 1.72 -4.51
CA GLN A 206 -5.56 2.13 -3.68
C GLN A 206 -6.87 1.72 -4.36
N LEU A 207 -7.63 0.82 -3.72
CA LEU A 207 -8.90 0.33 -4.25
C LEU A 207 -10.05 0.60 -3.27
N PRO A 208 -11.27 0.86 -3.76
CA PRO A 208 -12.43 1.09 -2.91
C PRO A 208 -12.82 -0.20 -2.16
N ALA A 209 -12.94 -0.09 -0.83
CA ALA A 209 -13.05 -1.26 0.04
C ALA A 209 -14.31 -1.27 0.92
N SER A 210 -14.84 -0.10 1.28
CA SER A 210 -16.10 0.00 2.03
C SER A 210 -16.74 1.38 1.97
N CYS A 211 -18.02 1.43 2.31
CA CYS A 211 -18.78 2.67 2.48
C CYS A 211 -19.12 2.91 3.95
N ALA A 212 -18.85 4.11 4.45
CA ALA A 212 -19.16 4.50 5.82
C ALA A 212 -20.00 5.76 5.87
N CYS A 213 -21.06 5.75 6.68
CA CYS A 213 -21.78 6.97 7.00
C CYS A 213 -20.98 7.78 8.04
N SER A 214 -20.56 8.98 7.67
CA SER A 214 -19.95 9.95 8.57
C SER A 214 -21.01 10.93 9.05
N LEU A 215 -21.05 11.19 10.36
CA LEU A 215 -21.89 12.23 10.95
C LEU A 215 -21.03 13.47 11.24
N GLY A 216 -21.58 14.66 11.01
CA GLY A 216 -20.98 15.92 11.38
C GLY A 216 -20.87 16.07 12.91
N ALA A 217 -20.00 16.99 13.35
CA ALA A 217 -19.86 17.29 14.76
C ALA A 217 -21.17 17.88 15.30
N TYR A 218 -21.73 17.24 16.33
CA TYR A 218 -22.89 17.76 17.06
C TYR A 218 -22.50 18.00 18.52
N GLU A 219 -22.85 19.15 19.08
CA GLU A 219 -22.91 19.33 20.52
C GLU A 219 -24.33 19.00 20.99
N ILE A 220 -24.48 17.99 21.84
CA ILE A 220 -25.74 17.80 22.58
C ILE A 220 -25.73 18.82 23.72
N SER A 221 -26.23 20.02 23.48
CA SER A 221 -26.58 20.93 24.58
C SER A 221 -27.84 20.37 25.25
N HIS A 222 -27.66 19.69 26.39
CA HIS A 222 -28.73 19.26 27.27
C HIS A 222 -29.38 20.43 28.02
#